data_AF-A0A6B2NPI4-F1
#
_entry.id   AF-A0A6B2NPI4-F1
#
_cell.length_a   1.000
_cell.length_b   1.000
_cell.length_c   1.000
_cell.angle_alpha   90.00
_cell.angle_beta   90.00
_cell.angle_gamma   90.00
#
_symmetry.space_group_name_H-M   'P 1'
#
loop_
_entity.id
_entity.type
_entity.pdbx_description
1 polymer ?
#
loop_
_entity_poly.entity_id
_entity_poly.type
_entity_poly.pdbx_seq_one_letter_code
_entity_poly.pdbx_strand_id
1 'polypeptide(L)'
;MRSFLLGVSAMSVALTMSTAPVRADDEAAAIAGAIAIIGLAALAHNKNHYQEGYRPNGENETAAFERGYRDGLHNEPYDSRHSSTAYGQGFDAGQKERSNRLAHKQRDIAGVKVPAAAAQSCVNEASSSWGVGRHDVHIVNAGQEGADNFYIELASGHRHVICGSNSQGQVFNFRNGRM
;
A
#
# COMPACT_ATOMS: atom_id res chain seq x y z
N MET A 1 43.43 50.27 -30.65
CA MET A 1 42.43 51.13 -29.99
C MET A 1 41.06 50.48 -30.14
N ARG A 2 40.34 50.36 -29.01
CA ARG A 2 38.89 50.13 -28.86
C ARG A 2 38.34 48.71 -29.05
N SER A 3 38.13 48.08 -27.91
CA SER A 3 37.16 47.01 -27.62
C SER A 3 35.73 47.37 -28.07
N PHE A 4 34.90 46.37 -28.40
CA PHE A 4 33.48 46.34 -28.01
C PHE A 4 32.94 44.90 -27.98
N LEU A 5 32.17 44.63 -26.91
CA LEU A 5 31.49 43.40 -26.50
C LEU A 5 30.21 43.13 -27.32
N LEU A 6 29.63 41.93 -27.15
CA LEU A 6 28.18 41.56 -27.06
C LEU A 6 27.91 40.24 -27.81
N GLY A 7 27.18 39.26 -27.31
CA GLY A 7 26.41 39.09 -26.07
C GLY A 7 25.75 37.71 -26.12
N VAL A 8 25.89 36.92 -25.05
CA VAL A 8 25.24 35.61 -24.90
C VAL A 8 23.79 35.84 -24.49
N SER A 9 22.84 35.46 -25.33
CA SER A 9 21.41 35.51 -25.03
C SER A 9 21.04 34.45 -24.00
N ALA A 10 21.03 34.83 -22.72
CA ALA A 10 20.37 34.08 -21.67
C ALA A 10 18.86 34.36 -21.72
N MET A 11 18.08 33.38 -22.19
CA MET A 11 16.63 33.46 -22.20
C MET A 11 16.11 33.11 -20.80
N SER A 12 16.05 34.12 -19.94
CA SER A 12 15.50 34.02 -18.58
C SER A 12 13.98 33.85 -18.65
N VAL A 13 13.48 32.65 -18.36
CA VAL A 13 12.06 32.41 -18.08
C VAL A 13 11.75 33.02 -16.71
N ALA A 14 11.19 34.22 -16.70
CA ALA A 14 10.68 34.85 -15.49
C ALA A 14 9.35 34.19 -15.10
N LEU A 15 9.42 33.29 -14.12
CA LEU A 15 8.23 32.79 -13.42
C LEU A 15 7.78 33.88 -12.44
N THR A 16 6.89 34.78 -12.87
CA THR A 16 6.29 35.76 -11.98
C THR A 16 5.35 35.04 -11.01
N MET A 17 5.85 34.72 -9.81
CA MET A 17 5.00 34.32 -8.69
C MET A 17 4.28 35.58 -8.18
N SER A 18 3.03 35.75 -8.59
CA SER A 18 2.09 36.67 -7.96
C SER A 18 1.76 36.16 -6.56
N THR A 19 2.44 36.69 -5.55
CA THR A 19 2.08 36.52 -4.14
C THR A 19 0.91 37.46 -3.82
N ALA A 20 -0.31 36.99 -4.05
CA ALA A 20 -1.47 37.67 -3.50
C ALA A 20 -1.50 37.45 -1.97
N PRO A 21 -1.61 38.51 -1.13
CA PRO A 21 -1.81 38.35 0.29
C PRO A 21 -3.25 37.89 0.55
N VAL A 22 -3.41 36.69 1.06
CA VAL A 22 -4.69 36.22 1.62
C VAL A 22 -4.94 37.03 2.89
N ARG A 23 -5.87 37.99 2.81
CA ARG A 23 -6.48 38.59 4.00
C ARG A 23 -7.38 37.53 4.62
N ALA A 24 -7.13 37.26 5.90
CA ALA A 24 -8.00 36.45 6.72
C ALA A 24 -9.18 37.33 7.20
N ASP A 25 -10.39 36.95 6.82
CA ASP A 25 -11.61 37.29 7.50
C ASP A 25 -12.15 36.05 8.22
N ASP A 26 -12.61 36.28 9.45
CA ASP A 26 -12.96 35.26 10.43
C ASP A 26 -14.25 34.52 10.06
N GLU A 27 -14.15 33.48 9.24
CA GLU A 27 -15.06 32.34 9.31
C GLU A 27 -14.33 31.06 8.88
N ALA A 28 -13.97 30.27 9.88
CA ALA A 28 -13.68 28.84 9.81
C ALA A 28 -12.99 28.36 8.52
N ALA A 29 -11.68 28.60 8.44
CA ALA A 29 -10.68 27.68 7.91
C ALA A 29 -11.24 26.64 6.91
N ALA A 30 -11.56 27.10 5.70
CA ALA A 30 -11.69 26.23 4.54
C ALA A 30 -10.32 25.58 4.35
N ILE A 31 -10.21 24.37 4.89
CA ILE A 31 -9.02 23.55 4.91
C ILE A 31 -8.45 23.51 3.49
N ALA A 32 -7.26 24.07 3.38
CA ALA A 32 -6.32 23.77 2.31
C ALA A 32 -6.24 22.24 2.19
N GLY A 33 -6.87 21.69 1.15
CA GLY A 33 -7.00 20.26 0.98
C GLY A 33 -7.09 19.82 -0.47
N ALA A 34 -6.69 20.66 -1.43
CA ALA A 34 -6.44 20.19 -2.79
C ALA A 34 -5.03 19.56 -2.85
N ILE A 35 -4.86 18.40 -2.22
CA ILE A 35 -3.69 17.53 -2.43
C ILE A 35 -4.18 16.19 -2.94
N ALA A 36 -4.17 16.14 -4.27
CA ALA A 36 -3.96 14.98 -5.13
C ALA A 36 -4.70 13.68 -4.77
N ILE A 37 -5.71 13.44 -5.60
CA ILE A 37 -6.11 12.17 -6.21
C ILE A 37 -4.90 11.23 -6.44
N ILE A 38 -4.35 10.62 -5.40
CA ILE A 38 -3.34 9.56 -5.52
C ILE A 38 -4.01 8.19 -5.37
N GLY A 39 -5.16 8.12 -4.68
CA GLY A 39 -5.96 6.90 -4.55
C GLY A 39 -6.71 6.47 -5.82
N LEU A 40 -7.01 7.39 -6.75
CA LEU A 40 -7.73 7.07 -8.00
C LEU A 40 -6.83 7.01 -9.24
N ALA A 41 -5.64 7.62 -9.22
CA ALA A 41 -4.78 7.70 -10.41
C ALA A 41 -4.02 6.39 -10.71
N ALA A 42 -3.68 5.60 -9.69
CA ALA A 42 -3.22 4.22 -9.90
C ALA A 42 -4.35 3.27 -10.36
N LEU A 43 -5.58 3.79 -10.45
CA LEU A 43 -6.83 3.07 -10.68
C LEU A 43 -7.48 3.31 -12.04
N ALA A 44 -6.83 4.02 -12.96
CA ALA A 44 -7.41 4.26 -14.28
C ALA A 44 -7.49 2.99 -15.14
N HIS A 45 -6.85 1.88 -14.73
CA HIS A 45 -6.81 0.63 -15.50
C HIS A 45 -7.71 -0.51 -14.99
N ASN A 46 -8.46 -0.37 -13.89
CA ASN A 46 -9.40 -1.41 -13.48
C ASN A 46 -10.57 -0.82 -12.66
N LYS A 47 -11.81 -1.02 -13.13
CA LYS A 47 -13.03 -0.35 -12.63
C LYS A 47 -13.53 -0.83 -11.24
N ASN A 48 -12.68 -1.42 -10.39
CA ASN A 48 -13.12 -2.28 -9.28
C ASN A 48 -12.46 -2.07 -7.90
N HIS A 49 -11.98 -0.88 -7.53
CA HIS A 49 -11.30 -0.71 -6.22
C HIS A 49 -12.04 0.10 -5.15
N TYR A 50 -13.33 0.22 -5.30
CA TYR A 50 -14.17 0.25 -4.12
C TYR A 50 -14.39 -1.20 -3.69
N GLN A 51 -14.39 -1.53 -2.40
CA GLN A 51 -14.92 -2.84 -2.04
C GLN A 51 -16.36 -2.87 -2.57
N GLU A 52 -16.64 -3.82 -3.45
CA GLU A 52 -17.96 -4.16 -3.95
C GLU A 52 -18.90 -2.96 -4.15
N GLY A 53 -18.54 -2.05 -5.07
CA GLY A 53 -19.46 -1.01 -5.54
C GLY A 53 -19.63 0.23 -4.65
N TYR A 54 -18.88 0.37 -3.54
CA TYR A 54 -18.98 1.54 -2.66
C TYR A 54 -18.38 2.82 -3.28
N ARG A 55 -19.17 3.75 -3.81
CA ARG A 55 -18.65 5.08 -4.22
C ARG A 55 -18.94 6.11 -3.12
N PRO A 56 -17.93 6.84 -2.61
CA PRO A 56 -18.19 7.97 -1.73
C PRO A 56 -19.16 8.94 -2.40
N ASN A 57 -20.21 9.33 -1.69
CA ASN A 57 -21.20 10.28 -2.18
C ASN A 57 -20.96 11.65 -1.54
N GLY A 58 -20.49 12.60 -2.35
CA GLY A 58 -20.18 13.96 -1.91
C GLY A 58 -18.82 14.12 -1.24
N GLU A 59 -18.49 15.38 -0.93
CA GLU A 59 -17.15 15.80 -0.48
C GLU A 59 -16.78 15.24 0.90
N ASN A 60 -17.75 15.20 1.83
CA ASN A 60 -17.50 14.70 3.19
C ASN A 60 -17.17 13.21 3.24
N GLU A 61 -17.88 12.38 2.46
CA GLU A 61 -17.56 10.95 2.36
C GLU A 61 -16.23 10.74 1.65
N THR A 62 -15.94 11.51 0.60
CA THR A 62 -14.67 11.43 -0.12
C THR A 62 -13.50 11.75 0.82
N ALA A 63 -13.59 12.84 1.59
CA ALA A 63 -12.57 13.22 2.55
C ALA A 63 -12.39 12.17 3.67
N ALA A 64 -13.47 11.54 4.12
CA ALA A 64 -13.39 10.46 5.10
C ALA A 64 -12.72 9.21 4.52
N PHE A 65 -13.05 8.83 3.29
CA PHE A 65 -12.39 7.73 2.58
C PHE A 65 -10.89 7.99 2.40
N GLU A 66 -10.51 9.18 1.93
CA GLU A 66 -9.10 9.53 1.71
C GLU A 66 -8.30 9.51 3.02
N ARG A 67 -8.89 10.03 4.10
CA ARG A 67 -8.29 9.95 5.44
C ARG A 67 -8.07 8.50 5.86
N GLY A 68 -9.11 7.66 5.78
CA GLY A 68 -8.99 6.24 6.10
C GLY A 68 -7.93 5.54 5.26
N TYR A 69 -7.92 5.79 3.94
CA TYR A 69 -6.94 5.22 3.02
C TYR A 69 -5.50 5.56 3.40
N ARG A 70 -5.23 6.82 3.72
CA ARG A 70 -3.91 7.25 4.20
C ARG A 70 -3.54 6.52 5.49
N ASP A 71 -4.45 6.49 6.47
CA ASP A 71 -4.20 5.85 7.77
C ASP A 71 -3.89 4.35 7.60
N GLY A 72 -4.69 3.63 6.81
CA GLY A 72 -4.45 2.21 6.50
C GLY A 72 -3.17 1.96 5.70
N LEU A 73 -2.83 2.85 4.75
CA LEU A 73 -1.60 2.76 3.97
C LEU A 73 -0.35 2.97 4.84
N HIS A 74 -0.43 3.83 5.84
CA HIS A 74 0.64 4.13 6.77
C HIS A 74 0.65 3.24 8.03
N ASN A 75 -0.27 2.28 8.13
CA ASN A 75 -0.39 1.37 9.27
C ASN A 75 -0.69 2.10 10.60
N GLU A 76 -1.47 3.17 10.52
CA GLU A 76 -2.01 3.83 11.70
C GLU A 76 -3.11 2.99 12.36
N PRO A 77 -3.34 3.11 13.68
CA PRO A 77 -4.48 2.49 14.32
C PRO A 77 -5.80 2.99 13.72
N TYR A 78 -6.80 2.09 13.62
CA TYR A 78 -8.13 2.47 13.17
C TYR A 78 -8.78 3.47 14.14
N ASP A 79 -9.15 4.66 13.65
CA ASP A 79 -9.85 5.66 14.47
C ASP A 79 -11.35 5.33 14.57
N SER A 80 -11.72 4.60 15.63
CA SER A 80 -13.11 4.26 15.92
C SER A 80 -13.95 5.45 16.39
N ARG A 81 -13.35 6.55 16.85
CA ARG A 81 -14.09 7.73 17.36
C ARG A 81 -14.57 8.64 16.26
N HIS A 82 -13.87 8.65 15.12
CA HIS A 82 -14.25 9.41 13.92
C HIS A 82 -14.51 8.51 12.71
N SER A 83 -14.96 7.27 12.98
CA SER A 83 -15.24 6.29 11.95
C SER A 83 -16.54 6.59 11.18
N SER A 84 -16.53 6.31 9.89
CA SER A 84 -17.69 6.29 9.01
C SER A 84 -17.53 5.13 8.03
N THR A 85 -18.60 4.75 7.33
CA THR A 85 -18.50 3.72 6.26
C THR A 85 -17.42 4.09 5.25
N ALA A 86 -17.38 5.36 4.84
CA ALA A 86 -16.37 5.88 3.92
C ALA A 86 -14.95 5.72 4.48
N TYR A 87 -14.72 6.09 5.74
CA TYR A 87 -13.42 5.96 6.40
C TYR A 87 -12.98 4.50 6.49
N GLY A 88 -13.87 3.58 6.88
CA GLY A 88 -13.56 2.16 6.96
C GLY A 88 -13.18 1.56 5.61
N GLN A 89 -13.94 1.90 4.57
CA GLN A 89 -13.65 1.49 3.19
C GLN A 89 -12.30 2.01 2.70
N GLY A 90 -11.98 3.26 3.04
CA GLY A 90 -10.68 3.84 2.79
C GLY A 90 -9.57 3.07 3.49
N PHE A 91 -9.71 2.85 4.80
CA PHE A 91 -8.73 2.16 5.65
C PHE A 91 -8.40 0.77 5.12
N ASP A 92 -9.41 -0.03 4.76
CA ASP A 92 -9.22 -1.34 4.17
C ASP A 92 -8.49 -1.28 2.81
N ALA A 93 -8.87 -0.33 1.97
CA ALA A 93 -8.20 -0.12 0.68
C ALA A 93 -6.72 0.29 0.86
N GLY A 94 -6.41 1.13 1.85
CA GLY A 94 -5.06 1.53 2.21
C GLY A 94 -4.23 0.34 2.70
N GLN A 95 -4.78 -0.48 3.59
CA GLN A 95 -4.11 -1.71 4.05
C GLN A 95 -3.85 -2.70 2.91
N LYS A 96 -4.81 -2.86 1.99
CA LYS A 96 -4.66 -3.71 0.81
C LYS A 96 -3.53 -3.21 -0.10
N GLU A 97 -3.47 -1.91 -0.37
CA GLU A 97 -2.39 -1.30 -1.14
C GLU A 97 -1.03 -1.50 -0.45
N ARG A 98 -0.95 -1.24 0.86
CA ARG A 98 0.25 -1.48 1.66
C ARG A 98 0.71 -2.93 1.53
N SER A 99 -0.22 -3.88 1.68
CA SER A 99 0.05 -5.32 1.51
C SER A 99 0.58 -5.64 0.11
N ASN A 100 -0.01 -5.09 -0.95
CA ASN A 100 0.49 -5.29 -2.32
C ASN A 100 1.91 -4.73 -2.55
N ARG A 101 2.23 -3.56 -1.97
CA ARG A 101 3.57 -2.97 -2.02
C ARG A 101 4.58 -3.81 -1.25
N LEU A 102 4.17 -4.29 -0.08
CA LEU A 102 5.00 -5.17 0.75
C LEU A 102 5.12 -6.57 0.15
N ALA A 103 4.17 -7.04 -0.65
CA ALA A 103 4.23 -8.36 -1.28
C ALA A 103 5.46 -8.52 -2.18
N HIS A 104 5.95 -7.44 -2.79
CA HIS A 104 7.21 -7.50 -3.55
C HIS A 104 8.44 -7.60 -2.64
N LYS A 105 8.42 -6.93 -1.48
CA LYS A 105 9.48 -7.05 -0.46
C LYS A 105 9.44 -8.41 0.26
N GLN A 106 8.26 -8.95 0.48
CA GLN A 106 8.03 -10.27 1.06
C GLN A 106 8.40 -11.41 0.09
N ARG A 107 8.54 -11.11 -1.20
CA ARG A 107 9.10 -12.06 -2.18
C ARG A 107 10.61 -12.15 -2.10
N ASP A 108 11.31 -11.17 -1.51
CA ASP A 108 12.76 -11.17 -1.34
C ASP A 108 13.12 -11.29 0.15
N ILE A 109 12.66 -12.38 0.79
CA ILE A 109 12.97 -12.65 2.19
C ILE A 109 14.23 -13.51 2.25
N ALA A 110 15.21 -13.09 3.06
CA ALA A 110 16.52 -13.73 3.18
C ALA A 110 17.28 -13.92 1.84
N GLY A 111 17.01 -13.08 0.84
CA GLY A 111 17.63 -13.18 -0.49
C GLY A 111 17.03 -14.26 -1.39
N VAL A 112 15.96 -14.93 -0.95
CA VAL A 112 15.23 -15.93 -1.73
C VAL A 112 14.05 -15.27 -2.42
N LYS A 113 14.03 -15.33 -3.76
CA LYS A 113 12.92 -14.83 -4.57
C LYS A 113 11.77 -15.83 -4.63
N VAL A 114 10.84 -15.74 -3.68
CA VAL A 114 9.70 -16.65 -3.58
C VAL A 114 8.66 -16.34 -4.67
N PRO A 115 8.23 -17.32 -5.49
CA PRO A 115 7.15 -17.14 -6.45
C PRO A 115 5.83 -16.77 -5.78
N ALA A 116 5.04 -15.91 -6.44
CA ALA A 116 3.78 -15.42 -5.90
C ALA A 116 2.80 -16.56 -5.58
N ALA A 117 2.74 -17.59 -6.43
CA ALA A 117 1.86 -18.73 -6.24
C ALA A 117 2.24 -19.53 -4.98
N ALA A 118 3.53 -19.77 -4.74
CA ALA A 118 4.05 -20.44 -3.55
C ALA A 118 3.72 -19.66 -2.26
N ALA A 119 3.94 -18.35 -2.28
CA ALA A 119 3.61 -17.48 -1.14
C ALA A 119 2.10 -17.48 -0.85
N GLN A 120 1.28 -17.36 -1.89
CA GLN A 120 -0.18 -17.31 -1.75
C GLN A 120 -0.77 -18.64 -1.28
N SER A 121 -0.31 -19.77 -1.82
CA SER A 121 -0.78 -21.09 -1.39
C SER A 121 -0.48 -21.33 0.08
N CYS A 122 0.73 -21.01 0.52
CA CYS A 122 1.13 -21.14 1.92
C CYS A 122 0.35 -20.20 2.85
N VAL A 123 0.12 -18.94 2.47
CA VAL A 123 -0.71 -18.01 3.24
C VAL A 123 -2.16 -18.49 3.35
N ASN A 124 -2.72 -19.04 2.27
CA ASN A 124 -4.09 -19.59 2.28
C ASN A 124 -4.19 -20.80 3.22
N GLU A 125 -3.21 -21.70 3.16
CA GLU A 125 -3.16 -22.88 4.01
C GLU A 125 -3.05 -22.50 5.49
N ALA A 126 -2.18 -21.57 5.84
CA ALA A 126 -2.03 -21.09 7.21
C ALA A 126 -3.26 -20.34 7.73
N SER A 127 -3.86 -19.48 6.90
CA SER A 127 -5.11 -18.78 7.22
C SER A 127 -6.25 -19.77 7.52
N SER A 128 -6.39 -20.81 6.69
CA SER A 128 -7.38 -21.88 6.87
C SER A 128 -7.09 -22.71 8.14
N SER A 129 -5.84 -23.12 8.34
CA SER A 129 -5.40 -23.93 9.48
C SER A 129 -5.59 -23.22 10.82
N TRP A 130 -5.36 -21.91 10.87
CA TRP A 130 -5.44 -21.12 12.10
C TRP A 130 -6.79 -20.43 12.31
N GLY A 131 -7.68 -20.45 11.31
CA GLY A 131 -8.96 -19.74 11.34
C GLY A 131 -8.80 -18.22 11.45
N VAL A 132 -7.71 -17.67 10.90
CA VAL A 132 -7.40 -16.23 10.94
C VAL A 132 -7.50 -15.61 9.54
N GLY A 133 -7.60 -14.28 9.46
CA GLY A 133 -7.55 -13.60 8.19
C GLY A 133 -6.18 -13.78 7.52
N ARG A 134 -6.16 -13.83 6.18
CA ARG A 134 -4.89 -13.87 5.42
C ARG A 134 -3.96 -12.70 5.73
N HIS A 135 -4.52 -11.58 6.22
CA HIS A 135 -3.78 -10.40 6.63
C HIS A 135 -3.07 -10.56 7.99
N ASP A 136 -3.54 -11.49 8.83
CA ASP A 136 -2.93 -11.85 10.12
C ASP A 136 -1.79 -12.88 9.97
N VAL A 137 -1.53 -13.32 8.74
CA VAL A 137 -0.47 -14.27 8.38
C VAL A 137 0.67 -13.50 7.73
N HIS A 138 1.84 -13.55 8.33
CA HIS A 138 3.02 -12.86 7.86
C HIS A 138 4.10 -13.85 7.45
N ILE A 139 4.68 -13.67 6.27
CA ILE A 139 5.89 -14.39 5.89
C ILE A 139 7.06 -13.77 6.66
N VAL A 140 7.73 -14.56 7.50
CA VAL A 140 8.83 -14.09 8.36
C VAL A 140 10.19 -14.59 7.92
N ASN A 141 10.24 -15.74 7.24
CA ASN A 141 11.47 -16.31 6.70
C ASN A 141 11.14 -17.12 5.43
N ALA A 142 12.12 -17.28 4.55
CA ALA A 142 12.00 -18.08 3.33
C ALA A 142 13.33 -18.75 2.97
N GLY A 143 13.24 -19.99 2.51
CA GLY A 143 14.35 -20.79 1.99
C GLY A 143 13.97 -21.42 0.66
N GLN A 144 14.96 -21.69 -0.18
CA GLN A 144 14.77 -22.45 -1.42
C GLN A 144 15.65 -23.69 -1.37
N GLU A 145 15.06 -24.83 -1.69
CA GLU A 145 15.76 -26.11 -1.84
C GLU A 145 15.68 -26.54 -3.31
N GLY A 146 16.84 -26.66 -3.96
CA GLY A 146 16.90 -26.95 -5.38
C GLY A 146 16.29 -25.84 -6.25
N ALA A 147 15.73 -26.21 -7.40
CA ALA A 147 15.25 -25.24 -8.38
C ALA A 147 13.82 -24.74 -8.11
N ASP A 148 12.96 -25.60 -7.55
CA ASP A 148 11.52 -25.36 -7.54
C ASP A 148 10.85 -25.48 -6.16
N ASN A 149 11.55 -25.93 -5.12
CA ASN A 149 10.95 -26.12 -3.80
C ASN A 149 11.26 -24.93 -2.90
N PHE A 150 10.22 -24.31 -2.35
CA PHE A 150 10.33 -23.16 -1.46
C PHE A 150 9.77 -23.52 -0.09
N TYR A 151 10.51 -23.23 0.96
CA TYR A 151 10.06 -23.34 2.34
C TYR A 151 9.82 -21.95 2.89
N ILE A 152 8.61 -21.70 3.34
CA ILE A 152 8.12 -20.39 3.73
C ILE A 152 7.68 -20.49 5.18
N GLU A 153 8.34 -19.74 6.06
CA GLU A 153 7.90 -19.63 7.44
C GLU A 153 6.84 -18.53 7.53
N LEU A 154 5.70 -18.91 8.07
CA LEU A 154 4.58 -18.03 8.31
C LEU A 154 4.36 -17.87 9.81
N ALA A 155 4.01 -16.67 10.23
CA ALA A 155 3.66 -16.37 11.61
C ALA A 155 2.31 -15.66 11.71
N SER A 156 1.53 -16.02 12.73
CA SER A 156 0.35 -15.27 13.18
C SER A 156 0.39 -15.17 14.71
N GLY A 157 0.79 -14.00 15.22
CA GLY A 157 1.11 -13.81 16.63
C GLY A 157 2.29 -14.70 17.06
N HIS A 158 2.06 -15.62 18.02
CA HIS A 158 3.08 -16.56 18.51
C HIS A 158 3.08 -17.92 17.77
N ARG A 159 2.16 -18.12 16.82
CA ARG A 159 2.04 -19.37 16.06
C ARG A 159 2.91 -19.29 14.82
N HIS A 160 3.67 -20.35 14.56
CA HIS A 160 4.55 -20.45 13.39
C HIS A 160 4.34 -21.79 12.68
N VAL A 161 4.35 -21.73 11.35
CA VAL A 161 4.35 -22.90 10.48
C VAL A 161 5.42 -22.75 9.41
N ILE A 162 5.98 -23.88 9.00
CA ILE A 162 6.81 -24.00 7.82
C ILE A 162 5.93 -24.63 6.73
N CYS A 163 5.76 -23.91 5.63
CA CYS A 163 5.04 -24.38 4.46
C CYS A 163 6.01 -24.60 3.31
N GLY A 164 6.08 -25.82 2.80
CA GLY A 164 6.79 -26.19 1.58
C GLY A 164 5.85 -26.13 0.37
N SER A 165 6.16 -25.28 -0.60
CA SER A 165 5.41 -25.17 -1.85
C SER A 165 6.33 -24.98 -3.05
N ASN A 166 5.89 -25.45 -4.22
CA ASN A 166 6.64 -25.24 -5.46
C ASN A 166 6.30 -23.91 -6.15
N SER A 167 7.01 -23.55 -7.25
CA SER A 167 6.74 -22.29 -7.96
C SER A 167 5.33 -22.18 -8.53
N GLN A 168 4.62 -23.30 -8.72
CA GLN A 168 3.23 -23.35 -9.16
C GLN A 168 2.21 -23.21 -8.01
N GLY A 169 2.66 -23.11 -6.76
CA GLY A 169 1.80 -23.00 -5.59
C GLY A 169 1.23 -24.32 -5.10
N GLN A 170 1.74 -25.46 -5.55
CA GLN A 170 1.37 -26.76 -5.00
C GLN A 170 2.08 -26.93 -3.65
N VAL A 171 1.30 -27.10 -2.58
CA VAL A 171 1.83 -27.32 -1.23
C VAL A 171 2.16 -28.81 -1.08
N PHE A 172 3.40 -29.13 -0.73
CA PHE A 172 3.86 -30.50 -0.48
C PHE A 172 4.27 -30.73 0.97
N ASN A 173 4.42 -29.65 1.76
CA ASN A 173 4.71 -29.74 3.18
C ASN A 173 3.98 -28.63 3.94
N PHE A 174 3.39 -28.96 5.08
CA PHE A 174 2.83 -27.96 5.99
C PHE A 174 2.95 -28.49 7.42
N ARG A 175 3.75 -27.83 8.25
CA ARG A 175 4.02 -28.28 9.62
C ARG A 175 4.21 -27.12 10.58
N ASN A 176 3.81 -27.33 11.84
CA ASN A 176 4.11 -26.38 12.90
C ASN A 176 5.63 -26.33 13.15
N GLY A 177 6.20 -25.14 13.27
CA GLY A 177 7.64 -24.97 13.49
C GLY A 177 8.16 -23.63 12.99
N ARG A 178 9.48 -23.42 13.15
CA ARG A 178 10.24 -22.25 12.71
C ARG A 178 11.49 -22.72 11.95
N MET A 179 11.99 -21.89 11.03
CA MET A 179 13.22 -22.12 10.28
C MET A 179 14.43 -21.51 10.98
#